data_AF-U2KSB0-F1
#
_entry.id   AF-U2KSB0-F1
#
_cell.length_a   1.000
_cell.length_b   1.000
_cell.length_c   1.000
_cell.angle_alpha   90.00
_cell.angle_beta   90.00
_cell.angle_gamma   90.00
#
_symmetry.space_group_name_H-M   'P 1'
#
loop_
_entity.id
_entity.type
_entity.pdbx_description
1 polymer ?
#
loop_
_entity_poly.entity_id
_entity_poly.type
_entity_poly.pdbx_seq_one_letter_code
_entity_poly.pdbx_strand_id
1 'polypeptide(L)'
;MKRILLPLSITVASFALGYGQGRRADVIKAGADTAQTAEYRPVDSDTTDIALSNISIGQWDTTLLGWDIHISQLYQGVAYKDTDTCYPNYMRFVNLSKDGKKLFKDYQITSKKLLGKIFHPYLAFTSLSLWYATTSSLYFYTGCCEPETDNCAEFILVFSRDGKMHQYPLLSTLDGCLDGIAIDVSTFYILYATELNQSFPNRSEIKKILDKYCTPAFSEQMAAHTLRNNPAFGVPKFNPQWLNSIEIDTISGSSPICEVSYTRIPGSKKRVVVRLPLQRKTENCYLISGVEEKKR
;
A
#
# COMPACT_ATOMS: atom_id res chain seq x y z
N MET A 1 37.35 4.45 -35.79
CA MET A 1 36.42 3.72 -34.89
C MET A 1 36.37 4.43 -33.54
N LYS A 2 35.28 5.13 -33.25
CA LYS A 2 34.90 5.66 -31.93
C LYS A 2 33.38 5.56 -31.84
N ARG A 3 32.86 4.74 -30.91
CA ARG A 3 31.43 4.63 -30.60
C ARG A 3 31.14 5.51 -29.39
N ILE A 4 30.25 6.47 -29.55
CA ILE A 4 29.69 7.30 -28.49
C ILE A 4 28.37 6.63 -28.08
N LEU A 5 28.26 6.25 -26.80
CA LEU A 5 27.00 5.85 -26.17
C LEU A 5 26.24 7.11 -25.75
N LEU A 6 24.95 7.21 -26.10
CA LEU A 6 24.00 8.16 -25.54
C LEU A 6 23.15 7.43 -24.48
N PRO A 7 22.91 8.01 -23.29
CA PRO A 7 22.00 7.45 -22.30
C PRO A 7 20.54 7.76 -22.65
N LEU A 8 19.66 6.77 -22.53
CA LEU A 8 18.20 6.95 -22.55
C LEU A 8 17.75 7.52 -21.20
N SER A 9 17.31 8.77 -21.19
CA SER A 9 16.47 9.36 -20.13
C SER A 9 15.00 9.12 -20.48
N ILE A 10 14.24 8.51 -19.57
CA ILE A 10 12.78 8.47 -19.63
C ILE A 10 12.28 9.55 -18.67
N THR A 11 11.78 10.64 -19.25
CA THR A 11 11.12 11.74 -18.55
C THR A 11 9.68 11.33 -18.24
N VAL A 12 9.31 11.25 -16.96
CA VAL A 12 7.90 11.20 -16.53
C VAL A 12 7.46 12.64 -16.30
N ALA A 13 6.44 13.07 -17.06
CA ALA A 13 5.90 14.42 -16.99
C ALA A 13 5.09 14.63 -15.70
N SER A 14 5.37 15.74 -15.02
CA SER A 14 4.71 16.23 -13.80
C SER A 14 3.29 16.75 -14.07
N PHE A 15 2.40 16.61 -13.10
CA PHE A 15 1.24 17.52 -12.92
C PHE A 15 1.40 18.29 -11.61
N ALA A 16 1.18 19.59 -11.68
CA ALA A 16 1.31 20.56 -10.59
C ALA A 16 -0.04 21.22 -10.32
N LEU A 17 -0.46 21.26 -9.04
CA LEU A 17 -1.41 22.18 -8.40
C LEU A 17 -1.04 22.11 -6.90
N GLY A 18 -0.91 23.12 -6.04
CA GLY A 18 -1.39 24.50 -5.99
C GLY A 18 -1.77 24.74 -4.52
N TYR A 19 -0.86 25.26 -3.69
CA TYR A 19 -1.03 25.44 -2.24
C TYR A 19 -2.11 26.48 -1.88
N GLY A 20 -2.94 26.19 -0.87
CA GLY A 20 -3.86 27.14 -0.22
C GLY A 20 -4.07 26.81 1.27
N GLN A 21 -3.81 27.79 2.14
CA GLN A 21 -3.80 27.67 3.60
C GLN A 21 -5.20 27.59 4.25
N GLY A 22 -5.36 26.66 5.19
CA GLY A 22 -5.84 26.93 6.55
C GLY A 22 -7.34 26.98 6.85
N ARG A 23 -7.85 25.97 7.60
CA ARG A 23 -8.49 26.14 8.93
C ARG A 23 -8.99 24.80 9.51
N ARG A 24 -8.54 24.53 10.74
CA ARG A 24 -9.13 23.74 11.84
C ARG A 24 -9.86 22.42 11.50
N ALA A 25 -9.21 21.31 11.86
CA ALA A 25 -9.82 20.00 12.03
C ALA A 25 -10.73 19.98 13.26
N ASP A 26 -12.02 19.72 13.04
CA ASP A 26 -12.92 19.23 14.08
C ASP A 26 -13.11 17.72 13.92
N VAL A 27 -12.82 17.03 15.00
CA VAL A 27 -13.01 15.60 15.25
C VAL A 27 -14.43 15.20 14.87
N ILE A 28 -14.57 14.14 14.06
CA ILE A 28 -15.87 13.54 13.75
C ILE A 28 -16.54 13.09 15.06
N LYS A 29 -17.39 13.96 15.61
CA LYS A 29 -18.46 13.60 16.54
C LYS A 29 -19.73 13.48 15.71
N ALA A 30 -20.37 12.31 15.79
CA ALA A 30 -21.72 12.13 15.33
C ALA A 30 -22.65 13.12 16.04
N GLY A 31 -23.30 13.98 15.26
CA GLY A 31 -24.28 14.96 15.70
C GLY A 31 -24.87 15.64 14.47
N ALA A 32 -26.16 15.43 14.25
CA ALA A 32 -26.90 15.88 13.07
C ALA A 32 -26.92 17.40 12.94
N ASP A 33 -26.72 17.91 11.72
CA ASP A 33 -27.65 18.90 11.16
C ASP A 33 -27.62 18.90 9.62
N THR A 34 -28.77 19.25 9.06
CA THR A 34 -29.27 18.92 7.73
C THR A 34 -28.60 19.69 6.58
N ALA A 35 -27.90 18.99 5.69
CA ALA A 35 -27.70 19.39 4.30
C ALA A 35 -28.53 18.46 3.40
N GLN A 36 -29.30 19.04 2.48
CA GLN A 36 -30.26 18.34 1.62
C GLN A 36 -29.62 17.13 0.93
N THR A 37 -30.10 15.96 1.31
CA THR A 37 -29.74 14.67 0.73
C THR A 37 -30.18 14.61 -0.73
N ALA A 38 -29.23 14.60 -1.66
CA ALA A 38 -29.48 14.06 -2.98
C ALA A 38 -29.86 12.57 -2.81
N GLU A 39 -31.05 12.21 -3.28
CA GLU A 39 -31.61 10.87 -3.10
C GLU A 39 -30.71 9.81 -3.76
N TYR A 40 -30.11 8.98 -2.93
CA TYR A 40 -29.49 7.70 -3.30
C TYR A 40 -30.47 6.87 -4.12
N ARG A 41 -30.13 6.58 -5.38
CA ARG A 41 -30.81 5.55 -6.17
C ARG A 41 -29.80 4.45 -6.49
N PRO A 42 -29.89 3.28 -5.82
CA PRO A 42 -29.10 2.13 -6.23
C PRO A 42 -29.52 1.74 -7.64
N VAL A 43 -28.54 1.50 -8.52
CA VAL A 43 -28.79 0.72 -9.73
C VAL A 43 -28.92 -0.72 -9.25
N ASP A 44 -30.10 -1.32 -9.44
CA ASP A 44 -30.42 -2.68 -9.02
C ASP A 44 -29.31 -3.66 -9.45
N SER A 45 -28.57 -4.17 -8.47
CA SER A 45 -27.41 -5.04 -8.65
C SER A 45 -27.81 -6.51 -8.76
N ASP A 46 -28.77 -6.85 -9.63
CA ASP A 46 -29.27 -8.22 -9.80
C ASP A 46 -29.18 -8.74 -11.24
N THR A 47 -28.18 -8.28 -12.00
CA THR A 47 -27.79 -8.93 -13.26
C THR A 47 -26.37 -9.45 -13.16
N THR A 48 -26.24 -10.68 -12.68
CA THR A 48 -24.98 -11.45 -12.65
C THR A 48 -24.60 -12.05 -14.01
N ASP A 49 -25.12 -11.52 -15.11
CA ASP A 49 -24.82 -11.94 -16.48
C ASP A 49 -24.20 -10.77 -17.26
N ILE A 50 -22.98 -10.37 -16.89
CA ILE A 50 -22.17 -9.53 -17.77
C ILE A 50 -21.70 -10.44 -18.93
N ALA A 51 -22.42 -10.40 -20.04
CA ALA A 51 -22.02 -11.06 -21.29
C ALA A 51 -20.58 -10.66 -21.64
N LEU A 52 -19.67 -11.64 -21.63
CA LEU A 52 -18.23 -11.46 -21.85
C LEU A 52 -17.87 -10.83 -23.20
N SER A 53 -18.83 -10.67 -24.11
CA SER A 53 -18.63 -10.19 -25.48
C SER A 53 -18.46 -8.67 -25.61
N ASN A 54 -18.77 -7.88 -24.58
CA ASN A 54 -18.71 -6.41 -24.63
C ASN A 54 -17.59 -5.81 -23.76
N ILE A 55 -16.61 -6.63 -23.38
CA ILE A 55 -15.55 -6.23 -22.43
C ILE A 55 -14.41 -5.53 -23.17
N SER A 56 -14.14 -4.28 -22.81
CA SER A 56 -12.81 -3.70 -23.02
C SER A 56 -11.87 -4.26 -21.94
N ILE A 57 -11.07 -5.27 -22.32
CA ILE A 57 -10.07 -5.85 -21.42
C ILE A 57 -8.79 -5.04 -21.58
N GLY A 58 -8.44 -4.24 -20.57
CA GLY A 58 -7.06 -3.79 -20.40
C GLY A 58 -6.20 -4.96 -19.92
N GLN A 59 -5.08 -5.23 -20.60
CA GLN A 59 -4.13 -6.30 -20.23
C GLN A 59 -2.75 -5.72 -19.94
N TRP A 60 -2.11 -6.24 -18.89
CA TRP A 60 -0.73 -5.93 -18.56
C TRP A 60 0.03 -7.21 -18.25
N ASP A 61 0.98 -7.54 -19.14
CA ASP A 61 1.76 -8.77 -19.12
C ASP A 61 3.24 -8.46 -18.97
N THR A 62 3.91 -9.12 -18.02
CA THR A 62 5.35 -8.97 -17.84
C THR A 62 5.97 -10.19 -17.15
N THR A 63 7.26 -10.39 -17.33
CA THR A 63 8.07 -11.36 -16.60
C THR A 63 9.14 -10.64 -15.80
N LEU A 64 9.23 -10.91 -14.50
CA LEU A 64 10.19 -10.25 -13.60
C LEU A 64 10.65 -11.20 -12.49
N LEU A 65 11.96 -11.38 -12.31
CA LEU A 65 12.53 -12.22 -11.24
C LEU A 65 11.96 -13.66 -11.21
N GLY A 66 11.62 -14.19 -12.40
CA GLY A 66 10.98 -15.49 -12.59
C GLY A 66 9.51 -15.54 -12.21
N TRP A 67 8.85 -14.39 -12.03
CA TRP A 67 7.39 -14.26 -12.00
C TRP A 67 6.88 -13.99 -13.41
N ASP A 68 5.81 -14.69 -13.80
CA ASP A 68 4.99 -14.33 -14.95
C ASP A 68 3.70 -13.69 -14.42
N ILE A 69 3.45 -12.46 -14.85
CA ILE A 69 2.37 -11.61 -14.35
C ILE A 69 1.43 -11.32 -15.50
N HIS A 70 0.17 -11.71 -15.37
CA HIS A 70 -0.92 -11.35 -16.28
C HIS A 70 -2.05 -10.73 -15.47
N ILE A 71 -2.31 -9.44 -15.72
CA ILE A 71 -3.39 -8.70 -15.09
C ILE A 71 -4.37 -8.29 -16.17
N SER A 72 -5.64 -8.63 -15.97
CA SER A 72 -6.72 -8.19 -16.85
C SER A 72 -7.77 -7.39 -16.08
N GLN A 73 -8.41 -6.46 -16.78
CA GLN A 73 -9.45 -5.59 -16.23
C GLN A 73 -10.81 -5.92 -16.84
N LEU A 74 -11.86 -5.88 -16.01
CA LEU A 74 -13.24 -6.07 -16.44
C LEU A 74 -14.12 -4.94 -15.91
N TYR A 75 -14.85 -4.29 -16.81
CA TYR A 75 -15.86 -3.29 -16.48
C TYR A 75 -17.01 -3.91 -15.68
N GLN A 76 -17.36 -3.30 -14.54
CA GLN A 76 -18.41 -3.75 -13.63
C GLN A 76 -19.68 -2.88 -13.69
N GLY A 77 -19.76 -1.93 -14.63
CA GLY A 77 -20.83 -0.93 -14.65
C GLY A 77 -20.41 0.41 -14.06
N VAL A 78 -21.38 1.30 -13.89
CA VAL A 78 -21.19 2.63 -13.30
C VAL A 78 -21.13 2.49 -11.77
N ALA A 79 -20.00 2.88 -11.16
CA ALA A 79 -19.81 2.91 -9.70
C ALA A 79 -20.70 3.99 -9.06
N TYR A 80 -20.67 5.16 -9.68
CA TYR A 80 -21.29 6.37 -9.17
C TYR A 80 -21.70 7.27 -10.35
N LYS A 81 -22.81 7.96 -10.19
CA LYS A 81 -23.23 9.00 -11.12
C LYS A 81 -23.35 10.31 -10.35
N ASP A 82 -22.53 11.28 -10.72
CA ASP A 82 -22.68 12.66 -10.23
C ASP A 82 -23.28 13.51 -11.34
N THR A 83 -24.45 14.09 -11.10
CA THR A 83 -25.20 14.85 -12.11
C THR A 83 -25.32 14.09 -13.45
N ASP A 84 -24.51 14.45 -14.45
CA ASP A 84 -24.45 13.87 -15.78
C ASP A 84 -23.19 12.98 -16.02
N THR A 85 -22.24 12.96 -15.09
CA THR A 85 -20.99 12.19 -15.18
C THR A 85 -21.18 10.79 -14.60
N CYS A 86 -20.86 9.77 -15.40
CA CYS A 86 -20.85 8.37 -14.95
C CYS A 86 -19.43 7.90 -14.69
N TYR A 87 -19.12 7.55 -13.44
CA TYR A 87 -17.82 7.03 -13.07
C TYR A 87 -17.84 5.50 -13.17
N PRO A 88 -17.02 4.90 -14.04
CA PRO A 88 -16.98 3.46 -14.23
C PRO A 88 -16.30 2.76 -13.04
N ASN A 89 -16.79 1.58 -12.67
CA ASN A 89 -16.06 0.68 -11.78
C ASN A 89 -15.47 -0.48 -12.58
N TYR A 90 -14.34 -1.00 -12.10
CA TYR A 90 -13.65 -2.11 -12.74
C TYR A 90 -13.12 -3.09 -11.71
N MET A 91 -13.24 -4.38 -11.99
CA MET A 91 -12.51 -5.42 -11.26
C MET A 91 -11.19 -5.76 -11.96
N ARG A 92 -10.30 -6.45 -11.25
CA ARG A 92 -9.08 -7.03 -11.81
C ARG A 92 -9.04 -8.52 -11.62
N PHE A 93 -8.55 -9.24 -12.63
CA PHE A 93 -8.14 -10.63 -12.53
C PHE A 93 -6.62 -10.70 -12.53
N VAL A 94 -6.07 -11.41 -11.56
CA VAL A 94 -4.64 -11.60 -11.39
C VAL A 94 -4.30 -13.05 -11.64
N ASN A 95 -3.47 -13.28 -12.66
CA ASN A 95 -2.91 -14.58 -13.01
C ASN A 95 -1.40 -14.51 -12.81
N LEU A 96 -0.88 -15.29 -11.86
CA LEU A 96 0.53 -15.27 -11.50
C LEU A 96 1.12 -16.67 -11.53
N SER A 97 2.28 -16.79 -12.16
CA SER A 97 3.12 -17.99 -12.09
C SER A 97 4.50 -17.62 -11.57
N LYS A 98 5.16 -18.55 -10.89
CA LYS A 98 6.56 -18.42 -10.46
C LYS A 98 7.33 -19.63 -10.98
N ASP A 99 8.38 -19.40 -11.75
CA ASP A 99 9.25 -20.44 -12.32
C ASP A 99 8.43 -21.54 -13.02
N GLY A 100 7.44 -21.14 -13.83
CA GLY A 100 6.52 -22.02 -14.55
C GLY A 100 5.40 -22.65 -13.71
N LYS A 101 5.43 -22.53 -12.37
CA LYS A 101 4.34 -23.00 -11.49
C LYS A 101 3.27 -21.94 -11.33
N LYS A 102 2.03 -22.24 -11.74
CA LYS A 102 0.87 -21.38 -11.51
C LYS A 102 0.55 -21.29 -10.01
N LEU A 103 0.51 -20.09 -9.47
CA LEU A 103 0.22 -19.80 -8.05
C LEU A 103 -1.17 -19.18 -7.88
N PHE A 104 -1.52 -18.24 -8.75
CA PHE A 104 -2.82 -17.57 -8.75
C PHE A 104 -3.44 -17.70 -10.14
N LYS A 105 -4.68 -18.16 -10.20
CA LYS A 105 -5.45 -18.28 -11.44
C LYS A 105 -6.75 -17.52 -11.28
N ASP A 106 -7.00 -16.59 -12.20
CA ASP A 106 -8.22 -15.78 -12.26
C ASP A 106 -8.57 -15.14 -10.90
N TYR A 107 -7.54 -14.70 -10.16
CA TYR A 107 -7.73 -14.17 -8.82
C TYR A 107 -8.41 -12.80 -8.89
N GLN A 108 -9.65 -12.75 -8.42
CA GLN A 108 -10.50 -11.57 -8.54
C GLN A 108 -10.30 -10.56 -7.41
N ILE A 109 -9.97 -9.32 -7.81
CA ILE A 109 -9.90 -8.15 -6.93
C ILE A 109 -11.03 -7.20 -7.32
N THR A 110 -11.83 -6.79 -6.33
CA THR A 110 -12.96 -5.86 -6.49
C THR A 110 -12.93 -4.84 -5.35
N SER A 111 -13.51 -3.65 -5.55
CA SER A 111 -13.61 -2.64 -4.48
C SER A 111 -14.34 -3.19 -3.23
N LYS A 112 -15.41 -3.97 -3.42
CA LYS A 112 -16.13 -4.63 -2.33
C LYS A 112 -15.25 -5.59 -1.51
N LYS A 113 -14.39 -6.38 -2.17
CA LYS A 113 -13.46 -7.29 -1.47
C LYS A 113 -12.37 -6.54 -0.72
N LEU A 114 -11.82 -5.47 -1.32
CA LEU A 114 -10.76 -4.66 -0.70
C LEU A 114 -11.27 -3.89 0.53
N LEU A 115 -12.43 -3.25 0.41
CA LEU A 115 -13.00 -2.39 1.45
C LEU A 115 -13.77 -3.17 2.52
N GLY A 116 -14.31 -4.35 2.20
CA GLY A 116 -15.04 -5.17 3.16
C GLY A 116 -16.18 -4.40 3.84
N LYS A 117 -16.09 -4.20 5.16
CA LYS A 117 -17.13 -3.55 5.96
C LYS A 117 -17.23 -2.03 5.77
N ILE A 118 -16.17 -1.39 5.28
CA ILE A 118 -16.16 0.06 5.00
C ILE A 118 -16.49 0.37 3.54
N PHE A 119 -16.94 -0.65 2.79
CA PHE A 119 -17.33 -0.47 1.39
C PHE A 119 -18.51 0.50 1.27
N HIS A 120 -18.35 1.48 0.38
CA HIS A 120 -19.43 2.33 -0.06
C HIS A 120 -19.53 2.29 -1.60
N PRO A 121 -20.73 2.23 -2.20
CA PRO A 121 -20.90 2.11 -3.65
C PRO A 121 -20.19 3.19 -4.49
N TYR A 122 -20.05 4.42 -3.98
CA TYR A 122 -19.34 5.48 -4.69
C TYR A 122 -17.83 5.29 -4.77
N LEU A 123 -17.23 4.38 -3.98
CA LEU A 123 -15.79 4.13 -4.00
C LEU A 123 -15.41 3.24 -5.19
N ALA A 124 -14.74 3.84 -6.17
CA ALA A 124 -14.32 3.16 -7.39
C ALA A 124 -12.90 2.60 -7.25
N PHE A 125 -12.68 1.39 -7.78
CA PHE A 125 -11.35 0.80 -7.85
C PHE A 125 -10.45 1.62 -8.78
N THR A 126 -9.26 2.01 -8.32
CA THR A 126 -8.35 2.84 -9.11
C THR A 126 -7.54 2.00 -10.10
N SER A 127 -6.28 1.74 -9.76
CA SER A 127 -5.32 0.98 -10.56
C SER A 127 -4.76 -0.16 -9.73
N LEU A 128 -4.12 -1.11 -10.42
CA LEU A 128 -3.32 -2.15 -9.78
C LEU A 128 -1.92 -2.04 -10.37
N SER A 129 -1.01 -1.42 -9.61
CA SER A 129 0.31 -1.02 -10.10
C SER A 129 1.39 -1.81 -9.37
N LEU A 130 2.32 -2.42 -10.10
CA LEU A 130 3.44 -3.14 -9.50
C LEU A 130 4.36 -2.12 -8.81
N TRP A 131 4.39 -2.16 -7.48
CA TRP A 131 5.11 -1.21 -6.63
C TRP A 131 6.52 -1.68 -6.29
N TYR A 132 6.66 -2.97 -5.99
CA TYR A 132 7.94 -3.60 -5.69
C TYR A 132 7.90 -5.08 -6.02
N ALA A 133 9.06 -5.69 -6.24
CA ALA A 133 9.17 -7.11 -6.48
C ALA A 133 10.44 -7.65 -5.84
N THR A 134 10.33 -8.84 -5.26
CA THR A 134 11.47 -9.66 -4.85
C THR A 134 11.38 -11.00 -5.58
N THR A 135 12.42 -11.82 -5.44
CA THR A 135 12.36 -13.22 -5.88
C THR A 135 11.27 -14.03 -5.17
N SER A 136 10.76 -13.55 -4.02
CA SER A 136 9.80 -14.27 -3.19
C SER A 136 8.38 -13.73 -3.25
N SER A 137 8.19 -12.44 -3.55
CA SER A 137 6.89 -11.78 -3.47
C SER A 137 6.76 -10.63 -4.47
N LEU A 138 5.53 -10.38 -4.92
CA LEU A 138 5.13 -9.21 -5.69
C LEU A 138 4.28 -8.30 -4.82
N TYR A 139 4.55 -7.00 -4.87
CA TYR A 139 3.86 -5.97 -4.08
C TYR A 139 3.16 -5.02 -5.04
N PHE A 140 1.84 -5.02 -5.04
CA PHE A 140 1.03 -4.12 -5.87
C PHE A 140 0.40 -3.04 -5.01
N TYR A 141 0.53 -1.79 -5.44
CA TYR A 141 -0.22 -0.68 -4.91
C TYR A 141 -1.57 -0.58 -5.61
N THR A 142 -2.62 -0.33 -4.83
CA THR A 142 -3.99 -0.14 -5.32
C THR A 142 -4.80 0.68 -4.32
N GLY A 143 -5.98 1.12 -4.71
CA GLY A 143 -6.90 1.79 -3.81
C GLY A 143 -8.32 1.81 -4.32
N CYS A 144 -9.20 2.33 -3.48
CA CYS A 144 -10.57 2.66 -3.84
C CYS A 144 -10.84 4.11 -3.42
N CYS A 145 -11.18 4.96 -4.38
CA CYS A 145 -11.33 6.39 -4.16
C CYS A 145 -12.75 6.85 -4.46
N GLU A 146 -13.16 7.91 -3.78
CA GLU A 146 -14.29 8.71 -4.22
C GLU A 146 -13.89 9.47 -5.49
N PRO A 147 -14.66 9.35 -6.60
CA PRO A 147 -14.30 9.96 -7.86
C PRO A 147 -14.03 11.47 -7.74
N GLU A 148 -13.01 11.93 -8.46
CA GLU A 148 -12.58 13.35 -8.48
C GLU A 148 -12.12 13.92 -7.13
N THR A 149 -11.83 13.05 -6.17
CA THR A 149 -11.24 13.43 -4.88
C THR A 149 -9.98 12.63 -4.62
N ASP A 150 -9.16 13.12 -3.70
CA ASP A 150 -8.04 12.34 -3.16
C ASP A 150 -8.51 11.37 -2.05
N ASN A 151 -9.80 11.36 -1.70
CA ASN A 151 -10.34 10.53 -0.61
C ASN A 151 -10.32 9.04 -0.98
N CYS A 152 -9.21 8.39 -0.64
CA CYS A 152 -8.87 7.03 -1.03
C CYS A 152 -8.61 6.14 0.18
N ALA A 153 -9.12 4.92 0.12
CA ALA A 153 -8.57 3.82 0.90
C ALA A 153 -7.48 3.13 0.08
N GLU A 154 -6.23 3.21 0.53
CA GLU A 154 -5.07 2.69 -0.18
C GLU A 154 -4.51 1.42 0.45
N PHE A 155 -3.99 0.54 -0.40
CA PHE A 155 -3.52 -0.78 0.01
C PHE A 155 -2.26 -1.21 -0.74
N ILE A 156 -1.41 -1.96 -0.05
CA ILE A 156 -0.41 -2.82 -0.67
C ILE A 156 -0.93 -4.26 -0.63
N LEU A 157 -1.08 -4.86 -1.82
CA LEU A 157 -1.37 -6.28 -1.99
C LEU A 157 -0.07 -7.04 -2.21
N VAL A 158 0.15 -8.07 -1.41
CA VAL A 158 1.35 -8.90 -1.47
C VAL A 158 0.99 -10.30 -1.92
N PHE A 159 1.54 -10.71 -3.06
CA PHE A 159 1.42 -12.07 -3.58
C PHE A 159 2.74 -12.79 -3.38
N SER A 160 2.77 -13.82 -2.54
CA SER A 160 3.99 -14.53 -2.18
C SER A 160 4.12 -15.87 -2.93
N ARG A 161 5.37 -16.32 -3.08
CA ARG A 161 5.77 -17.58 -3.74
C ARG A 161 5.14 -18.84 -3.13
N ASP A 162 4.64 -18.74 -1.89
CA ASP A 162 3.92 -19.80 -1.20
C ASP A 162 2.43 -19.88 -1.59
N GLY A 163 1.98 -19.03 -2.52
CA GLY A 163 0.60 -18.99 -3.01
C GLY A 163 -0.36 -18.24 -2.09
N LYS A 164 0.15 -17.43 -1.13
CA LYS A 164 -0.68 -16.60 -0.27
C LYS A 164 -0.76 -15.16 -0.76
N MET A 165 -1.93 -14.56 -0.56
CA MET A 165 -2.16 -13.13 -0.76
C MET A 165 -2.40 -12.48 0.61
N HIS A 166 -1.72 -11.37 0.85
CA HIS A 166 -1.95 -10.50 2.01
C HIS A 166 -2.26 -9.08 1.54
N GLN A 167 -3.19 -8.42 2.22
CA GLN A 167 -3.54 -7.02 2.00
C GLN A 167 -3.13 -6.24 3.24
N TYR A 168 -2.43 -5.13 3.05
CA TYR A 168 -2.08 -4.19 4.13
C TYR A 168 -2.58 -2.80 3.76
N PRO A 169 -3.15 -2.03 4.70
CA PRO A 169 -3.44 -0.63 4.47
C PRO A 169 -2.12 0.12 4.22
N LEU A 170 -2.13 1.03 3.25
CA LEU A 170 -1.06 2.00 3.09
C LEU A 170 -1.54 3.29 3.73
N LEU A 171 -0.82 3.77 4.75
CA LEU A 171 -1.15 5.05 5.36
C LEU A 171 -0.61 6.17 4.48
N SER A 172 -1.51 6.83 3.76
CA SER A 172 -1.33 8.17 3.23
C SER A 172 -2.24 9.11 4.00
N THR A 173 -1.70 10.23 4.48
CA THR A 173 -2.53 11.27 5.11
C THR A 173 -3.04 12.21 4.04
N LEU A 174 -4.35 12.43 4.05
CA LEU A 174 -5.12 13.26 3.14
C LEU A 174 -5.11 14.77 3.45
N ASP A 175 -4.27 15.22 4.38
CA ASP A 175 -4.16 16.64 4.75
C ASP A 175 -3.24 17.44 3.80
N GLY A 176 -3.08 17.02 2.55
CA GLY A 176 -2.32 17.75 1.52
C GLY A 176 -0.81 17.84 1.75
N CYS A 177 -0.31 17.32 2.88
CA CYS A 177 1.09 17.02 3.09
C CYS A 177 1.23 15.50 3.10
N LEU A 178 1.70 14.92 1.99
CA LEU A 178 2.31 13.61 2.02
C LEU A 178 3.44 13.68 3.04
N ASP A 179 3.27 13.15 4.25
CA ASP A 179 4.43 12.84 5.05
C ASP A 179 5.07 11.61 4.39
N GLY A 180 6.00 11.84 3.47
CA GLY A 180 6.73 10.78 2.77
C GLY A 180 7.33 9.77 3.77
N ILE A 181 7.59 10.21 5.00
CA ILE A 181 7.98 9.35 6.11
C ILE A 181 6.93 8.27 6.41
N ALA A 182 5.64 8.62 6.51
CA ALA A 182 4.60 7.67 6.86
C ALA A 182 4.45 6.57 5.80
N ILE A 183 4.52 6.95 4.53
CA ILE A 183 4.50 6.01 3.40
C ILE A 183 5.76 5.15 3.38
N ASP A 184 6.93 5.75 3.53
CA ASP A 184 8.21 5.03 3.51
C ASP A 184 8.32 4.04 4.67
N VAL A 185 7.94 4.44 5.88
CA VAL A 185 7.98 3.58 7.06
C VAL A 185 6.92 2.48 6.96
N SER A 186 5.69 2.78 6.55
CA SER A 186 4.67 1.75 6.33
C SER A 186 5.13 0.73 5.28
N THR A 187 5.68 1.20 4.17
CA THR A 187 6.24 0.35 3.10
C THR A 187 7.39 -0.49 3.61
N PHE A 188 8.31 0.09 4.40
CA PHE A 188 9.40 -0.63 5.03
C PHE A 188 8.90 -1.80 5.89
N TYR A 189 7.93 -1.57 6.78
CA TYR A 189 7.39 -2.63 7.63
C TYR A 189 6.72 -3.73 6.82
N ILE A 190 5.92 -3.37 5.81
CA ILE A 190 5.23 -4.33 4.94
C ILE A 190 6.26 -5.22 4.21
N LEU A 191 7.24 -4.62 3.53
CA LEU A 191 8.29 -5.34 2.80
C LEU A 191 9.13 -6.20 3.76
N TYR A 192 9.64 -5.59 4.82
CA TYR A 192 10.60 -6.24 5.71
C TYR A 192 9.96 -7.39 6.50
N ALA A 193 8.77 -7.18 7.07
CA ALA A 193 8.07 -8.25 7.79
C ALA A 193 7.65 -9.39 6.85
N THR A 194 7.19 -9.07 5.63
CA THR A 194 6.75 -10.10 4.69
C THR A 194 7.91 -10.96 4.18
N GLU A 195 9.05 -10.34 3.84
CA GLU A 195 10.24 -11.10 3.41
C GLU A 195 10.86 -11.91 4.56
N LEU A 196 10.86 -11.39 5.79
CA LEU A 196 11.30 -12.13 6.97
C LEU A 196 10.38 -13.31 7.33
N ASN A 197 9.10 -13.24 6.96
CA ASN A 197 8.09 -14.27 7.27
C ASN A 197 8.02 -15.39 6.22
N GLN A 198 8.79 -15.30 5.13
CA GLN A 198 8.90 -16.39 4.17
C GLN A 198 9.43 -17.66 4.83
N SER A 199 9.05 -18.84 4.34
CA SER A 199 9.58 -20.11 4.88
C SER A 199 11.10 -20.21 4.77
N PHE A 200 11.68 -19.59 3.73
CA PHE A 200 13.12 -19.46 3.53
C PHE A 200 13.44 -18.00 3.17
N PRO A 201 13.67 -17.13 4.18
CA PRO A 201 13.92 -15.71 3.94
C PRO A 201 15.18 -15.49 3.09
N ASN A 202 15.07 -14.71 2.02
CA ASN A 202 16.21 -14.37 1.16
C ASN A 202 16.99 -13.19 1.76
N ARG A 203 18.14 -13.48 2.36
CA ARG A 203 18.98 -12.48 3.05
C ARG A 203 19.46 -11.36 2.15
N SER A 204 19.72 -11.62 0.86
CA SER A 204 20.14 -10.58 -0.08
C SER A 204 19.01 -9.61 -0.41
N GLU A 205 17.80 -10.09 -0.66
CA GLU A 205 16.63 -9.24 -0.90
C GLU A 205 16.24 -8.44 0.36
N ILE A 206 16.28 -9.09 1.53
CA ILE A 206 16.09 -8.40 2.81
C ILE A 206 17.12 -7.29 3.00
N LYS A 207 18.39 -7.53 2.65
CA LYS A 207 19.44 -6.51 2.74
C LYS A 207 19.16 -5.33 1.80
N LYS A 208 18.68 -5.56 0.58
CA LYS A 208 18.27 -4.48 -0.33
C LYS A 208 17.14 -3.62 0.25
N ILE A 209 16.18 -4.23 0.94
CA ILE A 209 15.10 -3.50 1.63
C ILE A 209 15.70 -2.65 2.76
N LEU A 210 16.56 -3.23 3.59
CA LEU A 210 17.23 -2.50 4.67
C LEU A 210 18.07 -1.34 4.12
N ASP A 211 18.86 -1.55 3.07
CA ASP A 211 19.69 -0.50 2.46
C ASP A 211 18.86 0.62 1.82
N LYS A 212 17.63 0.34 1.40
CA LYS A 212 16.72 1.34 0.85
C LYS A 212 16.16 2.28 1.92
N TYR A 213 15.78 1.74 3.08
CA TYR A 213 15.00 2.46 4.09
C TYR A 213 15.77 2.79 5.38
N CYS A 214 16.95 2.20 5.59
CA CYS A 214 17.76 2.40 6.79
C CYS A 214 19.08 3.10 6.48
N THR A 215 19.70 3.70 7.49
CA THR A 215 21.10 4.14 7.39
C THR A 215 22.01 2.93 7.22
N PRO A 216 23.21 3.06 6.62
CA PRO A 216 24.13 1.93 6.46
C PRO A 216 24.44 1.21 7.77
N ALA A 217 24.71 1.96 8.84
CA ALA A 217 24.99 1.39 10.16
C ALA A 217 23.80 0.57 10.70
N PHE A 218 22.58 1.12 10.60
CA PHE A 218 21.39 0.42 11.07
C PHE A 218 21.02 -0.77 10.16
N SER A 219 21.21 -0.65 8.85
CA SER A 219 21.02 -1.77 7.93
C SER A 219 21.91 -2.97 8.29
N GLU A 220 23.19 -2.74 8.61
CA GLU A 220 24.09 -3.82 9.00
C GLU A 220 23.67 -4.45 10.33
N GLN A 221 23.29 -3.64 11.31
CA GLN A 221 22.74 -4.13 12.58
C GLN A 221 21.51 -5.03 12.35
N MET A 222 20.62 -4.65 11.43
CA MET A 222 19.35 -5.35 11.20
C MET A 222 19.48 -6.60 10.30
N ALA A 223 20.57 -6.76 9.57
CA ALA A 223 20.75 -7.86 8.59
C ALA A 223 20.66 -9.27 9.21
N ALA A 224 21.15 -9.43 10.45
CA ALA A 224 21.15 -10.71 11.16
C ALA A 224 19.81 -11.03 11.85
N HIS A 225 18.92 -10.04 12.00
CA HIS A 225 17.68 -10.22 12.73
C HIS A 225 16.66 -11.08 11.95
N THR A 226 15.75 -11.68 12.70
CA THR A 226 14.62 -12.48 12.20
C THR A 226 13.33 -11.91 12.76
N LEU A 227 12.18 -12.28 12.20
CA LEU A 227 10.87 -11.88 12.72
C LEU A 227 10.67 -12.16 14.23
N ARG A 228 11.43 -13.11 14.80
CA ARG A 228 11.31 -13.52 16.20
C ARG A 228 12.08 -12.64 17.19
N ASN A 229 13.14 -11.98 16.76
CA ASN A 229 14.09 -11.26 17.61
C ASN A 229 14.39 -9.83 17.12
N ASN A 230 13.56 -9.29 16.24
CA ASN A 230 13.83 -8.02 15.58
C ASN A 230 13.32 -6.82 16.41
N PRO A 231 14.20 -5.90 16.83
CA PRO A 231 13.82 -4.76 17.67
C PRO A 231 12.89 -3.78 16.96
N ALA A 232 12.92 -3.69 15.63
CA ALA A 232 12.01 -2.82 14.88
C ALA A 232 10.54 -3.24 15.04
N PHE A 233 10.25 -4.47 15.49
CA PHE A 233 8.88 -4.90 15.77
C PHE A 233 8.52 -4.85 17.26
N GLY A 234 9.37 -4.29 18.14
CA GLY A 234 9.07 -4.02 19.55
C GLY A 234 8.64 -5.20 20.44
N VAL A 235 8.46 -6.40 19.88
CA VAL A 235 7.98 -7.61 20.55
C VAL A 235 8.59 -8.84 19.90
N PRO A 236 8.84 -9.90 20.70
CA PRO A 236 9.22 -11.19 20.14
C PRO A 236 8.04 -11.82 19.39
N LYS A 237 8.36 -12.66 18.39
CA LYS A 237 7.37 -13.42 17.59
C LYS A 237 6.33 -12.52 16.92
N PHE A 238 6.79 -11.51 16.21
CA PHE A 238 5.92 -10.63 15.45
C PHE A 238 5.09 -11.40 14.41
N ASN A 239 3.82 -11.02 14.24
CA ASN A 239 2.96 -11.54 13.18
C ASN A 239 2.70 -10.41 12.17
N PRO A 240 3.03 -10.58 10.87
CA PRO A 240 2.81 -9.56 9.85
C PRO A 240 1.35 -9.10 9.75
N GLN A 241 0.38 -9.94 10.08
CA GLN A 241 -1.04 -9.54 10.09
C GLN A 241 -1.36 -8.38 11.05
N TRP A 242 -0.52 -8.13 12.05
CA TRP A 242 -0.68 -6.98 12.95
C TRP A 242 -0.50 -5.65 12.22
N LEU A 243 0.20 -5.63 11.07
CA LEU A 243 0.33 -4.46 10.21
C LEU A 243 -1.01 -4.00 9.61
N ASN A 244 -2.07 -4.81 9.66
CA ASN A 244 -3.42 -4.36 9.28
C ASN A 244 -3.97 -3.26 10.20
N SER A 245 -3.33 -3.03 11.34
CA SER A 245 -3.64 -1.97 12.31
C SER A 245 -2.47 -1.01 12.50
N ILE A 246 -1.55 -0.94 11.54
CA ILE A 246 -0.42 -0.02 11.61
C ILE A 246 -0.95 1.42 11.62
N GLU A 247 -0.37 2.23 12.50
CA GLU A 247 -0.52 3.67 12.56
C GLU A 247 0.89 4.27 12.65
N ILE A 248 1.10 5.39 11.96
CA ILE A 248 2.37 6.09 11.90
C ILE A 248 2.15 7.53 12.35
N ASP A 249 2.83 7.92 13.42
CA ASP A 249 2.84 9.29 13.93
C ASP A 249 4.26 9.86 13.83
N THR A 250 4.41 11.04 13.24
CA THR A 250 5.71 11.71 13.14
C THR A 250 5.83 12.79 14.21
N ILE A 251 6.83 12.66 15.09
CA ILE A 251 7.19 13.68 16.07
C ILE A 251 8.21 14.61 15.41
N SER A 252 7.74 15.79 14.98
CA SER A 252 8.55 16.78 14.27
C SER A 252 9.60 17.44 15.17
N GLY A 253 10.83 17.58 14.66
CA GLY A 253 11.95 18.24 15.31
C GLY A 253 13.20 18.21 14.43
N SER A 254 14.32 18.74 14.91
CA SER A 254 15.61 18.67 14.19
C SER A 254 16.14 17.24 14.02
N SER A 255 15.67 16.32 14.87
CA SER A 255 15.89 14.87 14.77
C SER A 255 14.52 14.19 14.85
N PRO A 256 13.83 14.01 13.71
CA PRO A 256 12.47 13.49 13.74
C PRO A 256 12.45 12.04 14.22
N ILE A 257 11.43 11.72 15.01
CA ILE A 257 11.16 10.37 15.48
C ILE A 257 9.83 9.95 14.89
N CYS A 258 9.81 8.81 14.21
CA CYS A 258 8.59 8.18 13.75
C CYS A 258 8.13 7.16 14.79
N GLU A 259 6.93 7.33 15.32
CA GLU A 259 6.28 6.38 16.20
C GLU A 259 5.40 5.44 15.37
N VAL A 260 5.81 4.17 15.33
CA VAL A 260 5.07 3.10 14.68
C VAL A 260 4.29 2.34 15.73
N SER A 261 3.00 2.17 15.50
CA SER A 261 2.17 1.46 16.45
C SER A 261 1.17 0.53 15.77
N TYR A 262 0.80 -0.55 16.47
CA TYR A 262 -0.14 -1.55 15.97
C TYR A 262 -0.72 -2.38 17.11
N THR A 263 -1.81 -3.07 16.81
CA THR A 263 -2.55 -3.87 17.77
C THR A 263 -2.35 -5.37 17.52
N ARG A 264 -1.93 -6.09 18.55
CA ARG A 264 -1.69 -7.56 18.48
C ARG A 264 -2.97 -8.39 18.47
N ILE A 265 -4.02 -7.87 19.11
CA ILE A 265 -5.32 -8.52 19.25
C ILE A 265 -6.37 -7.53 18.73
N PRO A 266 -7.03 -7.80 17.60
CA PRO A 266 -8.07 -6.91 17.08
C PRO A 266 -9.09 -6.52 18.16
N GLY A 267 -9.36 -5.22 18.30
CA GLY A 267 -10.28 -4.68 19.32
C GLY A 267 -9.67 -4.45 20.71
N SER A 268 -8.41 -4.83 20.95
CA SER A 268 -7.69 -4.51 22.19
C SER A 268 -7.20 -3.07 22.19
N LYS A 269 -7.28 -2.38 23.35
CA LYS A 269 -6.63 -1.08 23.56
C LYS A 269 -5.12 -1.16 23.80
N LYS A 270 -4.57 -2.37 23.98
CA LYS A 270 -3.13 -2.57 24.18
C LYS A 270 -2.39 -2.54 22.84
N ARG A 271 -1.70 -1.43 22.59
CA ARG A 271 -0.89 -1.19 21.40
C ARG A 271 0.58 -1.49 21.67
N VAL A 272 1.25 -2.04 20.67
CA VAL A 272 2.72 -2.00 20.60
C VAL A 272 3.08 -0.66 20.00
N VAL A 273 4.13 -0.05 20.54
CA VAL A 273 4.65 1.25 20.10
C VAL A 273 6.15 1.12 19.98
N VAL A 274 6.67 1.45 18.80
CA VAL A 274 8.10 1.43 18.46
C VAL A 274 8.47 2.83 17.98
N ARG A 275 9.55 3.38 18.52
CA ARG A 275 10.04 4.70 18.14
C ARG A 275 11.29 4.55 17.28
N LEU A 276 11.23 5.13 16.09
CA LEU A 276 12.26 5.03 15.06
C LEU A 276 12.88 6.41 14.86
N PRO A 277 14.09 6.65 15.36
CA PRO A 277 14.86 7.82 14.99
C PRO A 277 15.09 7.83 13.47
N LEU A 278 14.93 9.00 12.88
CA LEU A 278 15.12 9.22 11.45
C LEU A 278 16.31 10.14 11.21
N GLN A 279 17.11 9.79 10.20
CA GLN A 279 18.20 10.61 9.69
C GLN A 279 17.81 11.16 8.32
N ARG A 280 17.89 12.48 8.16
CA ARG A 280 17.63 13.14 6.88
C ARG A 280 18.67 12.70 5.83
N LYS A 281 18.19 12.27 4.66
CA LYS A 281 19.02 11.93 3.49
C LYS A 281 18.98 13.05 2.44
N THR A 282 17.78 13.57 2.17
CA THR A 282 17.53 14.73 1.28
C THR A 282 16.45 15.60 1.91
N GLU A 283 16.02 16.68 1.22
CA GLU A 283 14.98 17.58 1.71
C GLU A 283 13.69 16.86 2.12
N ASN A 284 13.30 15.82 1.36
CA ASN A 284 12.03 15.09 1.55
C ASN A 284 12.22 13.58 1.78
N CYS A 285 13.45 13.09 2.01
CA CYS A 285 13.69 11.68 2.27
C CYS A 285 14.44 11.46 3.57
N TYR A 286 13.98 10.49 4.35
CA TYR A 286 14.55 10.09 5.63
C TYR A 286 14.92 8.61 5.61
N LEU A 287 15.95 8.26 6.37
CA LEU A 287 16.37 6.89 6.61
C LEU A 287 16.17 6.56 8.09
N ILE A 288 15.69 5.35 8.38
CA ILE A 288 15.59 4.85 9.75
C ILE A 288 17.00 4.61 10.26
N SER A 289 17.36 5.27 11.37
CA SER A 289 18.72 5.22 11.92
C SER A 289 18.84 4.34 13.17
N GLY A 290 17.72 3.88 13.74
CA GLY A 290 17.72 3.05 14.92
C GLY A 290 16.33 2.67 15.41
N VAL A 291 16.30 2.12 16.62
CA VAL A 291 15.08 1.92 17.43
C VAL A 291 15.38 2.47 18.82
N GLU A 292 14.54 3.39 19.32
CA GLU A 292 14.68 3.84 20.71
C GLU A 292 14.18 2.75 21.65
N GLU A 293 15.03 2.34 22.58
CA GLU A 293 14.58 1.51 23.69
C GLU A 293 13.67 2.34 24.60
N LYS A 294 12.49 1.81 24.93
CA LYS A 294 11.63 2.40 25.95
C LYS A 294 12.43 2.41 27.26
N LYS A 295 12.85 3.59 27.73
CA LYS A 295 13.32 3.74 29.10
C LYS A 295 12.20 3.25 30.02
N ARG A 296 12.50 2.19 30.76
CA ARG A 296 11.58 1.60 31.74
C ARG A 296 11.35 2.55 32.91
#